data_AF-A0A7W1HEL1-F1
#
_entry.id   AF-A0A7W1HEL1-F1
#
_cell.length_a   1.000
_cell.length_b   1.000
_cell.length_c   1.000
_cell.angle_alpha   90.00
_cell.angle_beta   90.00
_cell.angle_gamma   90.00
#
_symmetry.space_group_name_H-M   'P 1'
#
loop_
_entity.id
_entity.type
_entity.pdbx_description
1 polymer ?
#
loop_
_entity_poly.entity_id
_entity_poly.type
_entity_poly.pdbx_seq_one_letter_code
_entity_poly.pdbx_strand_id
1 'polypeptide(L)' 'YHIATIYAGLGDKDRALKWLDTAYNDRQNLLIFLKHDARLDNLRGDPRFQDLLRRVGFSQ' A
#
# COMPACT_ATOMS: atom_id res chain seq x y z
N TYR A 1 -6.52 -2.23 -4.53
CA TYR A 1 -5.08 -2.39 -4.80
C TYR A 1 -4.62 -1.66 -6.08
N HIS A 2 -5.12 -2.02 -7.28
CA HIS A 2 -4.66 -1.42 -8.54
C HIS A 2 -4.74 0.11 -8.60
N ILE A 3 -5.85 0.68 -8.13
CA ILE A 3 -6.02 2.15 -8.06
C ILE A 3 -4.91 2.79 -7.21
N ALA A 4 -4.54 2.15 -6.10
CA ALA A 4 -3.46 2.59 -5.24
C ALA A 4 -2.12 2.62 -5.99
N THR A 5 -1.81 1.58 -6.77
CA THR A 5 -0.57 1.52 -7.57
C THR A 5 -0.52 2.59 -8.67
N ILE A 6 -1.66 3.00 -9.22
CA ILE A 6 -1.74 4.09 -10.21
C ILE A 6 -1.38 5.42 -9.53
N TYR A 7 -1.99 5.72 -8.38
CA TYR A 7 -1.68 6.95 -7.65
C TYR A 7 -0.24 6.98 -7.13
N ALA A 8 0.29 5.83 -6.71
CA ALA A 8 1.70 5.71 -6.34
C ALA A 8 2.61 6.05 -7.54
N GLY A 9 2.31 5.54 -8.74
CA GLY A 9 3.04 5.87 -9.96
C GLY A 9 2.94 7.36 -10.36
N LEU A 10 1.84 8.02 -10.03
CA LEU A 10 1.64 9.46 -10.24
C LEU A 10 2.33 10.33 -9.16
N GLY A 11 2.96 9.73 -8.15
CA GLY A 11 3.57 10.45 -7.03
C GLY A 11 2.56 10.95 -5.99
N ASP A 12 1.27 10.67 -6.15
CA ASP A 12 0.22 11.07 -5.21
C ASP A 12 0.12 10.05 -4.08
N LYS A 13 0.96 10.27 -3.06
CA LYS A 13 1.09 9.35 -1.93
C LYS A 13 -0.19 9.28 -1.10
N ASP A 14 -0.89 10.40 -0.91
CA ASP A 14 -2.08 10.45 -0.07
C ASP A 14 -3.23 9.64 -0.68
N ARG A 15 -3.49 9.79 -1.98
CA ARG A 15 -4.50 8.96 -2.66
C ARG A 15 -4.06 7.51 -2.74
N ALA A 16 -2.78 7.23 -2.96
CA ALA A 16 -2.27 5.87 -2.95
C ALA A 16 -2.54 5.17 -1.61
N LEU A 17 -2.17 5.80 -0.49
CA LEU A 17 -2.38 5.25 0.86
C LEU A 17 -3.86 5.08 1.19
N LYS A 18 -4.71 6.06 0.84
CA LYS A 18 -6.17 5.93 1.00
C LYS A 18 -6.71 4.69 0.31
N TRP A 19 -6.29 4.43 -0.94
CA TRP A 19 -6.74 3.26 -1.69
C TRP A 19 -6.13 1.94 -1.21
N LEU A 20 -4.96 1.97 -0.57
CA LEU A 20 -4.39 0.82 0.10
C LEU A 20 -5.16 0.47 1.38
N ASP A 21 -5.56 1.45 2.19
CA ASP A 21 -6.43 1.24 3.34
C ASP A 21 -7.80 0.69 2.94
N THR A 22 -8.40 1.21 1.86
CA THR A 22 -9.64 0.63 1.30
C THR A 22 -9.44 -0.83 0.92
N ALA A 23 -8.35 -1.16 0.22
CA ALA A 23 -8.04 -2.54 -0.17
C ALA A 23 -7.85 -3.46 1.05
N TYR A 24 -7.29 -2.95 2.14
CA TYR A 24 -7.18 -3.66 3.41
C TYR A 24 -8.53 -3.96 4.04
N ASN A 25 -9.40 -2.96 4.13
CA ASN A 25 -10.74 -3.12 4.70
C ASN A 25 -11.60 -4.11 3.88
N ASP A 26 -11.44 -4.08 2.56
CA ASP A 26 -12.07 -5.00 1.61
C ASP A 26 -11.43 -6.41 1.62
N ARG A 27 -10.36 -6.62 2.40
CA ARG A 27 -9.59 -7.87 2.47
C ARG A 27 -9.13 -8.37 1.10
N GLN A 28 -8.70 -7.46 0.23
CA GLN A 28 -8.25 -7.83 -1.11
C GLN A 28 -6.99 -8.71 -1.06
N ASN A 29 -7.03 -9.86 -1.75
CA ASN A 29 -5.91 -10.81 -1.80
C ASN A 29 -4.62 -10.21 -2.37
N LEU A 30 -4.70 -9.16 -3.19
CA LEU A 30 -3.54 -8.52 -3.81
C LEU A 30 -2.60 -7.82 -2.81
N LEU A 31 -3.03 -7.62 -1.56
CA LEU A 31 -2.17 -7.10 -0.50
C LEU A 31 -0.97 -8.00 -0.20
N ILE A 32 -0.95 -9.27 -0.65
CA ILE A 32 0.23 -10.14 -0.57
C ILE A 32 1.46 -9.54 -1.28
N PHE A 33 1.26 -8.63 -2.24
CA PHE A 33 2.34 -7.99 -2.99
C PHE A 33 2.90 -6.73 -2.34
N LEU A 34 2.31 -6.24 -1.24
CA LEU A 34 2.64 -4.93 -0.64
C LEU A 34 4.14 -4.73 -0.40
N LYS A 35 4.84 -5.77 0.07
CA LYS A 35 6.27 -5.71 0.41
C LYS A 35 7.19 -5.72 -0.81
N HIS A 36 6.75 -6.26 -1.94
CA HIS A 36 7.60 -6.55 -3.11
C HIS A 36 7.26 -5.74 -4.36
N ASP A 37 6.13 -5.05 -4.39
CA ASP A 37 5.71 -4.25 -5.53
C ASP A 37 6.51 -2.95 -5.65
N ALA A 38 7.42 -2.89 -6.63
CA ALA A 38 8.26 -1.72 -6.89
C ALA A 38 7.47 -0.43 -7.15
N ARG A 39 6.20 -0.54 -7.58
CA ARG A 39 5.33 0.64 -7.79
C ARG A 39 5.01 1.37 -6.49
N LEU A 40 5.18 0.71 -5.34
CA LEU A 40 4.93 1.26 -4.02
C LEU A 40 6.22 1.76 -3.33
N ASP A 41 7.37 1.74 -4.01
CA ASP A 41 8.66 2.11 -3.42
C ASP A 41 8.66 3.54 -2.84
N ASN A 42 7.94 4.46 -3.49
CA ASN A 42 7.82 5.84 -3.02
C ASN A 42 6.98 6.00 -1.73
N LEU A 43 6.23 4.96 -1.32
CA LEU A 43 5.45 4.91 -0.08
C LEU A 43 6.20 4.24 1.07
N ARG A 44 7.32 3.53 0.81
CA ARG A 44 8.02 2.75 1.84
C ARG A 44 8.51 3.58 3.03
N GLY A 45 8.81 4.86 2.82
CA GLY A 45 9.20 5.76 3.91
C GLY A 45 8.04 6.38 4.68
N ASP A 46 6.79 6.20 4.24
CA ASP A 46 5.62 6.80 4.90
C ASP A 46 5.19 5.94 6.12
N PRO A 47 5.05 6.53 7.32
CA PRO A 47 4.61 5.81 8.52
C PRO A 47 3.27 5.08 8.35
N ARG A 48 2.36 5.61 7.51
CA ARG A 48 1.05 5.00 7.22
C ARG A 48 1.21 3.71 6.42
N PHE A 49 2.18 3.66 5.51
CA PHE A 49 2.49 2.43 4.77
C PHE A 49 3.08 1.36 5.68
N GLN A 50 3.96 1.75 6.61
CA GLN A 50 4.55 0.85 7.59
C GLN A 50 3.50 0.29 8.57
N ASP A 51 2.52 1.11 8.97
CA ASP A 51 1.37 0.64 9.75
C ASP A 51 0.54 -0.39 8.98
N LEU A 52 0.25 -0.11 7.71
CA LEU A 52 -0.48 -1.05 6.86
C LEU A 52 0.26 -2.39 6.70
N LEU A 53 1.58 -2.39 6.50
CA LEU A 53 2.38 -3.62 6.46
C LEU A 53 2.22 -4.45 7.73
N ARG A 54 2.24 -3.81 8.91
CA ARG A 54 2.00 -4.49 10.20
C ARG A 54 0.59 -5.06 10.29
N ARG A 55 -0.43 -4.29 9.90
CA ARG A 55 -1.84 -4.73 9.89
C ARG A 55 -2.11 -5.91 8.96
N VAL A 56 -1.35 -6.03 7.87
CA VAL A 56 -1.41 -7.16 6.92
C VAL A 56 -0.61 -8.38 7.42
N GLY A 57 0.26 -8.22 8.41
CA GLY A 57 1.07 -9.30 8.98
C GLY A 57 2.48 -9.43 8.39
N PHE A 58 3.00 -8.40 7.71
CA PHE A 58 4.38 -8.37 7.20
C PHE A 58 5.44 -8.02 8.25
N SER A 59 5.09 -8.04 9.54
CA SER A 59 6.01 -7.70 10.63
C SER A 59 7.27 -8.58 10.60
N GLN A 60 8.42 -7.93 10.39
CA GLN A 60 9.74 -8.44 10.73
C GLN A 60 10.59 -7.27 11.19
#